data_AF-A0AA86JNX6-F1
#
_entry.id   AF-A0AA86JNX6-F1
#
_cell.length_a   1.000
_cell.length_b   1.000
_cell.length_c   1.000
_cell.angle_alpha   90.00
_cell.angle_beta   90.00
_cell.angle_gamma   90.00
#
_symmetry.space_group_name_H-M   'P 1'
#
loop_
_entity.id
_entity.type
_entity.pdbx_description
1 polymer ?
#
loop_
_entity_poly.entity_id
_entity_poly.type
_entity_poly.pdbx_seq_one_letter_code
_entity_poly.pdbx_strand_id
1 'polypeptide(L)' 'MSITLKSLYYETKNKYKLKLIAGESGIDNVVSWFHFMEDESTINFIRGNELIVTTGLGSKIMTGLII' A
#
# COMPACT_ATOMS: atom_id res chain seq x y z
N MET A 1 9.17 -8.70 -15.96
CA MET A 1 8.25 -7.55 -16.04
C MET A 1 8.05 -7.05 -14.62
N SER A 2 8.33 -5.78 -14.36
CA SER A 2 8.14 -5.15 -13.04
C SER A 2 6.97 -4.17 -13.13
N ILE A 3 6.06 -4.21 -12.17
CA ILE A 3 4.97 -3.23 -12.05
C ILE A 3 5.38 -2.18 -11.01
N THR A 4 5.18 -0.91 -11.32
CA THR A 4 5.36 0.17 -10.34
C THR A 4 4.04 0.45 -9.64
N LEU A 5 4.12 0.97 -8.42
CA LEU A 5 2.92 1.36 -7.67
C LEU A 5 2.13 2.44 -8.43
N LYS A 6 2.82 3.29 -9.18
CA LYS A 6 2.25 4.31 -10.06
C LYS A 6 1.36 3.71 -11.13
N SER A 7 1.87 2.79 -11.93
CA SER A 7 1.08 2.15 -12.99
C SER A 7 -0.14 1.45 -12.39
N LEU A 8 0.05 0.71 -11.29
CA LEU A 8 -1.05 0.06 -10.59
C LEU A 8 -2.12 1.06 -10.12
N TYR A 9 -1.70 2.15 -9.47
CA TYR A 9 -2.60 3.20 -8.98
C TYR A 9 -3.36 3.87 -10.11
N TYR A 10 -2.70 4.31 -11.19
CA TYR A 10 -3.37 5.03 -12.27
C TYR A 10 -4.37 4.17 -13.06
N GLU A 11 -4.10 2.88 -13.23
CA GLU A 11 -5.01 1.92 -13.87
C GLU A 11 -6.24 1.62 -12.99
N THR A 12 -6.06 1.58 -11.68
CA THR A 12 -7.10 1.11 -10.74
C THR A 12 -7.85 2.25 -10.05
N LYS A 13 -7.30 3.47 -10.00
CA LYS A 13 -7.88 4.61 -9.25
C LYS A 13 -9.32 4.91 -9.62
N ASN A 14 -9.67 4.87 -10.91
CA ASN A 14 -11.01 5.22 -11.35
C ASN A 14 -11.99 4.08 -11.07
N LYS A 15 -11.52 2.84 -11.21
CA LYS A 15 -12.34 1.63 -11.00
C LYS A 15 -12.70 1.43 -9.53
N TYR A 16 -11.74 1.63 -8.62
CA TYR A 16 -11.93 1.41 -7.19
C TYR A 16 -12.00 2.71 -6.36
N LYS A 17 -12.03 3.87 -7.03
CA LYS A 17 -12.07 5.20 -6.39
C LYS A 17 -10.93 5.41 -5.38
N LEU A 18 -9.73 4.94 -5.74
CA LEU A 18 -8.57 5.03 -4.86
C LEU A 18 -8.11 6.47 -4.71
N LYS A 19 -7.86 6.89 -3.48
CA LYS A 19 -7.31 8.20 -3.15
C LYS A 19 -5.91 8.03 -2.57
N LEU A 20 -4.93 8.68 -3.20
CA LEU A 20 -3.60 8.79 -2.61
C LEU A 20 -3.67 9.79 -1.45
N ILE A 21 -3.43 9.31 -0.23
CA ILE A 21 -3.48 10.13 0.98
C ILE A 21 -2.10 10.66 1.39
N ALA A 22 -1.02 10.02 0.93
CA ALA A 22 0.38 10.46 1.03
C ALA A 22 1.29 9.49 0.26
N GLY A 23 2.61 9.68 0.38
CA GLY A 23 3.59 8.80 -0.25
C GLY A 23 3.73 9.03 -1.76
N GLU A 24 3.28 10.18 -2.27
CA GLU A 24 3.36 10.54 -3.68
C GLU A 24 4.80 10.46 -4.22
N SER A 25 5.79 10.86 -3.42
CA SER A 25 7.21 10.74 -3.76
C SER A 25 7.73 9.30 -3.86
N GLY A 26 7.00 8.32 -3.33
CA GLY A 26 7.37 6.90 -3.33
C GLY A 26 6.61 6.04 -4.35
N ILE A 27 5.70 6.63 -5.12
CA ILE A 27 4.80 5.87 -6.01
C ILE A 27 5.51 5.32 -7.25
N ASP A 28 6.62 5.91 -7.65
CA ASP A 28 7.44 5.43 -8.78
C ASP A 28 8.26 4.16 -8.43
N ASN A 29 8.21 3.68 -7.19
CA ASN A 29 8.88 2.45 -6.78
C ASN A 29 8.27 1.20 -7.44
N VAL A 30 9.14 0.23 -7.74
CA VAL A 30 8.75 -1.11 -8.18
C VAL A 30 8.13 -1.87 -7.01
N VAL A 31 6.96 -2.46 -7.25
CA VAL A 31 6.30 -3.36 -6.30
C VAL A 31 6.87 -4.75 -6.52
N SER A 32 7.58 -5.24 -5.51
CA SER A 32 8.23 -6.56 -5.52
C SER A 32 7.32 -7.65 -5.00
N TRP A 33 6.44 -7.33 -4.04
CA TRP A 33 5.52 -8.28 -3.42
C TRP A 33 4.23 -7.62 -2.92
N PHE A 34 3.16 -8.40 -2.76
CA PHE A 34 1.87 -7.96 -2.23
C PHE A 34 1.51 -8.74 -0.96
N HIS A 35 1.09 -8.02 0.09
CA HIS A 35 0.62 -8.60 1.35
C HIS A 35 -0.77 -8.08 1.69
N PHE A 36 -1.66 -8.98 2.09
CA PHE A 36 -2.93 -8.62 2.72
C PHE A 36 -2.80 -8.82 4.23
N MET A 37 -2.89 -7.73 4.98
CA MET A 37 -2.62 -7.72 6.42
C MET A 37 -3.73 -6.99 7.17
N GLU A 38 -4.23 -7.64 8.23
CA GLU A 38 -5.24 -7.07 9.13
C GLU A 38 -4.65 -6.72 10.50
N ASP A 39 -3.48 -7.29 10.81
CA ASP A 39 -2.87 -7.25 12.13
C ASP A 39 -1.47 -6.63 12.10
N GLU A 40 -1.19 -5.81 13.11
CA GLU A 40 0.05 -5.03 13.25
C GLU A 40 1.28 -5.88 13.58
N SER A 41 1.10 -7.14 14.04
CA SER A 41 2.22 -8.02 14.37
C SER A 41 3.13 -8.36 13.19
N THR A 42 2.65 -8.17 11.96
CA THR A 42 3.40 -8.52 10.75
C THR A 42 4.25 -7.35 10.22
N ILE A 43 4.16 -6.16 10.84
CA ILE A 43 4.92 -4.97 10.41
C ILE A 43 6.44 -5.22 10.48
N ASN A 44 6.90 -6.03 11.44
CA ASN A 44 8.32 -6.37 11.59
C ASN A 44 8.91 -7.20 10.43
N PHE A 45 8.08 -7.71 9.52
CA PHE A 45 8.53 -8.48 8.36
C PHE A 45 8.69 -7.64 7.09
N ILE A 46 8.29 -6.36 7.13
CA ILE A 46 8.33 -5.49 5.97
C ILE A 46 9.77 -5.12 5.65
N ARG A 47 10.23 -5.49 4.46
CA ARG A 47 11.63 -5.31 4.01
C ARG A 47 11.77 -4.15 3.02
N GLY A 48 10.65 -3.59 2.55
CA GLY A 48 10.58 -2.48 1.60
C GLY A 48 10.20 -2.94 0.19
N ASN A 49 9.69 -2.01 -0.63
CA ASN A 49 9.15 -2.28 -1.97
C ASN A 49 7.98 -3.30 -2.01
N GLU A 50 7.30 -3.46 -0.89
CA GLU A 50 6.13 -4.32 -0.72
C GLU A 50 4.87 -3.46 -0.74
N LEU A 51 3.79 -3.97 -1.33
CA LEU A 51 2.47 -3.34 -1.32
C LEU A 51 1.61 -4.03 -0.26
N ILE A 52 1.16 -3.27 0.73
CA ILE A 52 0.34 -3.78 1.82
C ILE A 52 -1.09 -3.28 1.63
N VAL A 53 -2.04 -4.20 1.72
CA VAL A 53 -3.47 -3.89 1.71
C VAL A 53 -4.09 -4.39 3.01
N THR A 54 -4.84 -3.50 3.65
CA THR A 54 -5.58 -3.77 4.88
C THR A 54 -7.02 -3.29 4.74
N THR A 55 -7.97 -3.93 5.42
CA THR A 55 -9.36 -3.43 5.46
C THR A 55 -9.53 -2.25 6.40
N GLY A 56 -8.55 -2.00 7.26
CA GLY A 56 -8.61 -0.99 8.33
C GLY A 56 -9.50 -1.39 9.51
N LEU A 57 -10.08 -2.59 9.52
CA LEU A 57 -10.93 -3.08 10.63
C LEU A 57 -10.10 -3.48 11.87
N GLY A 58 -8.89 -4.02 11.66
CA GLY A 58 -7.96 -4.40 12.73
C GLY A 58 -7.02 -3.28 13.20
N SER A 59 -6.95 -2.16 12.47
CA SER A 59 -6.11 -1.03 12.84
C SER A 59 -6.84 -0.16 13.85
N LYS A 60 -6.48 -0.30 15.13
CA LYS A 60 -6.92 0.61 16.18
C LYS A 60 -6.47 2.01 15.76
N ILE A 61 -7.43 2.85 15.36
CA ILE A 61 -7.26 4.17 14.72
C ILE A 61 -6.03 4.89 15.29
N MET A 62 -4.89 4.72 14.61
CA MET A 62 -3.75 5.60 14.74
C MET A 62 -3.76 6.41 13.45
N THR A 63 -4.06 7.68 13.62
CA THR A 63 -4.15 8.70 12.58
C THR A 63 -2.79 8.82 11.89
N GLY A 64 -2.49 7.95 10.94
CA GLY A 64 -1.15 7.84 10.40
C GLY A 64 -0.97 6.64 9.49
N LEU A 65 -1.55 6.72 8.30
CA LEU A 65 -0.79 6.62 7.05
C LEU A 65 0.34 5.56 7.04
N ILE A 66 0.07 4.40 6.44
CA ILE A 66 1.13 3.45 6.05
C ILE A 66 1.07 3.31 4.53
N ILE A 67 2.18 3.74 3.92
CA ILE A 67 2.52 3.71 2.50
C ILE A 67 3.10 2.33 2.19
#